data_AF-A0A7X7Q8A2-F1
#
_entry.id   AF-A0A7X7Q8A2-F1
#
_cell.length_a   1.000
_cell.length_b   1.000
_cell.length_c   1.000
_cell.angle_alpha   90.00
_cell.angle_beta   90.00
_cell.angle_gamma   90.00
#
_symmetry.space_group_name_H-M   'P 1'
#
loop_
_entity.id
_entity.type
_entity.pdbx_description
1 polymer ?
#
loop_
_entity_poly.entity_id
_entity_poly.type
_entity_poly.pdbx_seq_one_letter_code
_entity_poly.pdbx_strand_id
1 'polypeptide(L)'
;MIATTLIAATDLGARRVEIVARREFPRTVTWWERAGFTKLAEIPHGWVMGRPLPVAVAVPDAEAMRALGRRLAGLLRAGDVVVATGELGAGKTTLSQGIGAGLDVEGPIISPTFVISRVHRARAAGPDFVHVDGYRLGSAGELDDIDLQETLPTSVTLVEWGRGLAEGLSPDRLEVEIHRSLDPDDDERTVYLFGIGERWIGVLEALRSHP
;
A
#
# COMPACT_ATOMS: atom_id res chain seq x y z
N MET A 1 -0.07 -9.97 14.14
CA MET A 1 1.19 -10.15 14.90
C MET A 1 2.41 -9.58 14.16
N ILE A 2 2.71 -10.00 12.92
CA ILE A 2 3.89 -9.46 12.19
C ILE A 2 3.73 -7.97 11.85
N ALA A 3 2.62 -7.57 11.21
CA ALA A 3 2.39 -6.17 10.81
C ALA A 3 2.55 -5.17 11.98
N THR A 4 1.93 -5.44 13.13
CA THR A 4 2.06 -4.62 14.35
C THR A 4 3.52 -4.51 14.84
N THR A 5 4.28 -5.61 14.75
CA THR A 5 5.70 -5.61 15.15
C THR A 5 6.56 -4.79 14.17
N LEU A 6 6.25 -4.86 12.87
CA LEU A 6 6.95 -4.05 11.86
C LEU A 6 6.66 -2.56 12.03
N ILE A 7 5.40 -2.19 12.31
CA ILE A 7 5.02 -0.80 12.62
C ILE A 7 5.81 -0.31 13.84
N ALA A 8 5.77 -1.04 14.96
CA ALA A 8 6.49 -0.65 16.17
C ALA A 8 8.01 -0.49 15.92
N ALA A 9 8.64 -1.37 15.13
CA ALA A 9 10.04 -1.22 14.77
C ALA A 9 10.30 0.00 13.87
N THR A 10 9.35 0.35 13.00
CA THR A 10 9.40 1.55 12.15
C THR A 10 9.33 2.82 12.98
N ASP A 11 8.46 2.85 13.98
CA ASP A 11 8.29 3.99 14.89
C ASP A 11 9.55 4.20 15.75
N LEU A 12 10.31 3.14 16.01
CA LEU A 12 11.64 3.21 16.63
C LEU A 12 12.77 3.65 15.69
N GLY A 13 12.44 3.99 14.42
CA GLY A 13 13.39 4.48 13.42
C GLY A 13 14.18 3.39 12.68
N ALA A 14 13.86 2.11 12.90
CA ALA A 14 14.51 1.03 12.15
C ALA A 14 14.03 1.04 10.68
N ARG A 15 14.91 0.60 9.77
CA ARG A 15 14.61 0.53 8.32
C ARG A 15 14.39 -0.88 7.79
N ARG A 16 14.85 -1.89 8.52
CA ARG A 16 14.65 -3.31 8.23
C ARG A 16 14.67 -4.13 9.50
N VAL A 17 14.07 -5.29 9.43
CA VAL A 17 14.23 -6.36 10.43
C VAL A 17 15.05 -7.47 9.78
N GLU A 18 16.04 -7.96 10.51
CA GLU A 18 16.83 -9.13 10.13
C GLU A 18 16.63 -10.24 11.14
N ILE A 19 16.62 -11.47 10.65
CA ILE A 19 16.51 -12.68 11.44
C ILE A 19 17.52 -13.71 10.94
N VAL A 20 17.83 -14.67 11.79
CA VAL A 20 18.60 -15.85 11.38
C VAL A 20 17.64 -17.03 11.23
N ALA A 21 17.55 -17.57 10.02
CA ALA A 21 16.75 -18.75 9.71
C ALA A 21 17.68 -19.96 9.53
N ARG A 22 17.50 -20.99 10.36
CA ARG A 22 18.33 -22.20 10.33
C ARG A 22 17.90 -23.15 9.21
N ARG A 23 18.88 -23.70 8.49
CA ARG A 23 18.68 -24.60 7.34
C ARG A 23 17.92 -25.87 7.70
N GLU A 24 18.09 -26.35 8.93
CA GLU A 24 17.43 -27.56 9.44
C GLU A 24 15.89 -27.41 9.63
N PHE A 25 15.35 -26.19 9.57
CA PHE A 25 13.92 -25.91 9.70
C PHE A 25 13.34 -25.30 8.40
N PRO A 26 13.23 -26.08 7.31
CA PRO A 26 12.80 -25.55 6.01
C PRO A 26 11.39 -24.94 6.04
N ARG A 27 10.47 -25.49 6.86
CA ARG A 27 9.13 -24.90 7.03
C ARG A 27 9.17 -23.50 7.63
N THR A 28 10.10 -23.24 8.54
CA THR A 28 10.29 -21.91 9.13
C THR A 28 10.86 -20.95 8.09
N VAL A 29 11.82 -21.38 7.27
CA VAL A 29 12.35 -20.57 6.16
C VAL A 29 11.24 -20.18 5.20
N THR A 30 10.43 -21.15 4.74
CA THR A 30 9.30 -20.89 3.84
C THR A 30 8.24 -19.99 4.46
N TRP A 31 8.01 -20.12 5.78
CA TRP A 31 7.10 -19.24 6.49
C TRP A 31 7.59 -17.78 6.48
N TRP A 32 8.90 -17.56 6.69
CA TRP A 32 9.50 -16.22 6.60
C TRP A 32 9.50 -15.66 5.18
N GLU A 33 9.76 -16.48 4.17
CA GLU A 33 9.66 -16.11 2.75
C GLU A 33 8.23 -15.64 2.42
N ARG A 34 7.20 -16.39 2.87
CA ARG A 34 5.79 -15.99 2.74
C ARG A 34 5.44 -14.73 3.53
N ALA A 35 6.12 -14.48 4.65
CA ALA A 35 6.01 -13.24 5.41
C ALA A 35 6.81 -12.08 4.80
N GLY A 36 7.36 -12.22 3.60
CA GLY A 36 8.05 -11.16 2.86
C GLY A 36 9.51 -10.95 3.25
N PHE A 37 10.14 -11.90 3.96
CA PHE A 37 11.58 -11.87 4.22
C PHE A 37 12.34 -12.50 3.06
N THR A 38 13.41 -11.85 2.62
CA THR A 38 14.32 -12.34 1.58
C THR A 38 15.66 -12.76 2.19
N LYS A 39 16.37 -13.70 1.56
CA LYS A 39 17.70 -14.14 2.00
C LYS A 39 18.72 -13.06 1.64
N LEU A 40 19.33 -12.47 2.66
CA LEU A 40 20.35 -11.41 2.51
C LEU A 40 21.76 -11.99 2.44
N ALA A 41 22.04 -13.02 3.22
CA ALA A 41 23.33 -13.70 3.24
C ALA A 41 23.17 -15.17 3.64
N GLU A 42 24.02 -16.03 3.10
CA GLU A 42 24.16 -17.41 3.56
C GLU A 42 25.20 -17.48 4.69
N ILE A 43 24.91 -18.28 5.72
CA ILE A 43 25.78 -18.53 6.88
C ILE A 43 25.93 -20.06 7.07
N PRO A 44 26.93 -20.55 7.85
CA PRO A 44 27.24 -21.99 7.92
C PRO A 44 26.03 -22.91 8.18
N HIS A 45 25.07 -22.46 8.98
CA HIS A 45 23.88 -23.25 9.37
C HIS A 45 22.54 -22.66 8.91
N GLY A 46 22.54 -21.77 7.92
CA GLY A 46 21.29 -21.14 7.49
C GLY A 46 21.48 -19.87 6.67
N TRP A 47 20.56 -18.93 6.86
CA TRP A 47 20.56 -17.64 6.19
C TRP A 47 20.27 -16.52 7.16
N VAL A 48 20.91 -15.37 6.94
CA VAL A 48 20.37 -14.10 7.41
C VAL A 48 19.27 -13.72 6.43
N MET A 49 18.05 -13.57 6.92
CA MET A 49 16.92 -13.11 6.14
C MET A 49 16.49 -11.74 6.63
N GLY A 50 16.03 -10.88 5.73
CA GLY A 50 15.58 -9.55 6.10
C GLY A 50 14.37 -9.08 5.32
N ARG A 51 13.66 -8.13 5.91
CA ARG A 51 12.51 -7.47 5.30
C ARG A 51 12.62 -5.97 5.55
N PRO A 52 12.46 -5.12 4.52
CA PRO A 52 12.36 -3.67 4.73
C PRO A 52 11.13 -3.36 5.59
N LEU A 53 11.29 -2.42 6.51
CA LEU A 53 10.19 -1.88 7.28
C LEU A 53 9.39 -0.88 6.45
N PRO A 54 8.08 -0.71 6.72
CA PRO A 54 7.28 0.28 6.02
C PRO A 54 7.89 1.69 6.12
N VAL A 55 7.47 2.56 5.21
CA VAL A 55 7.74 3.98 5.33
C VAL A 55 6.58 4.61 6.10
N ALA A 56 6.89 5.21 7.26
CA ALA A 56 5.93 5.99 8.02
C ALA A 56 5.99 7.46 7.58
N VAL A 57 4.82 8.05 7.34
CA VAL A 57 4.67 9.46 6.99
C VAL A 57 3.67 10.09 7.95
N ALA A 58 4.11 11.11 8.68
CA ALA A 58 3.24 11.96 9.48
C ALA A 58 2.39 12.85 8.55
N VAL A 59 1.09 12.87 8.78
CA VAL A 59 0.10 13.57 7.97
C VAL A 59 -0.78 14.40 8.92
N PRO A 60 -0.40 15.66 9.20
CA PRO A 60 -1.08 16.48 10.21
C PRO A 60 -2.49 16.90 9.80
N ASP A 61 -2.79 16.94 8.51
CA ASP A 61 -4.08 17.40 8.01
C ASP A 61 -4.46 16.78 6.64
N ALA A 62 -5.66 17.11 6.18
CA ALA A 62 -6.20 16.64 4.90
C ALA A 62 -5.39 17.11 3.68
N GLU A 63 -4.73 18.28 3.74
CA GLU A 63 -3.92 18.76 2.63
C GLU A 63 -2.57 18.03 2.56
N ALA A 64 -1.96 17.72 3.70
CA ALA A 64 -0.81 16.84 3.79
C ALA A 64 -1.14 15.43 3.25
N MET A 65 -2.36 14.92 3.49
CA MET A 65 -2.81 13.65 2.90
C MET A 65 -2.89 13.73 1.37
N ARG A 66 -3.45 14.83 0.82
CA ARG A 66 -3.48 15.03 -0.63
C ARG A 66 -2.08 15.21 -1.20
N ALA A 67 -1.19 15.91 -0.50
CA ALA A 67 0.20 16.07 -0.88
C ALA A 67 0.95 14.74 -0.91
N LEU A 68 0.73 13.87 0.08
CA LEU A 68 1.22 12.49 0.06
C LEU A 68 0.68 11.72 -1.15
N GLY A 69 -0.61 11.83 -1.43
CA GLY A 69 -1.22 11.22 -2.62
C GLY A 69 -0.57 11.68 -3.93
N ARG A 70 -0.31 12.99 -4.09
CA ARG A 70 0.39 13.54 -5.27
C ARG A 70 1.82 13.01 -5.39
N ARG A 71 2.54 12.91 -4.26
CA ARG A 71 3.90 12.34 -4.23
C ARG A 71 3.90 10.87 -4.61
N LEU A 72 2.93 10.10 -4.11
CA LEU A 72 2.74 8.70 -4.47
C LEU A 72 2.41 8.54 -5.96
N ALA A 73 1.55 9.38 -6.53
CA ALA A 73 1.24 9.36 -7.95
C ALA A 73 2.49 9.47 -8.82
N GLY A 74 3.48 10.29 -8.43
CA GLY A 74 4.76 10.40 -9.13
C GLY A 74 5.63 9.13 -9.11
N LEU A 75 5.31 8.14 -8.27
CA LEU A 75 6.00 6.84 -8.20
C LEU A 75 5.21 5.71 -8.86
N LEU A 76 3.93 5.95 -9.16
CA LEU A 76 3.00 4.97 -9.72
C LEU A 76 3.13 4.88 -11.24
N ARG A 77 2.88 3.69 -11.77
CA ARG A 77 2.82 3.41 -13.21
C ARG A 77 1.63 2.50 -13.52
N ALA A 78 1.26 2.43 -14.80
CA ALA A 78 0.26 1.47 -15.27
C ALA A 78 0.57 0.05 -14.79
N GLY A 79 -0.44 -0.68 -14.32
CA GLY A 79 -0.31 -1.99 -13.69
C GLY A 79 -0.13 -1.97 -12.18
N ASP A 80 0.17 -0.82 -11.55
CA ASP A 80 0.35 -0.75 -10.11
C ASP A 80 -1.00 -0.83 -9.37
N VAL A 81 -1.03 -1.65 -8.33
CA VAL A 81 -2.18 -1.79 -7.41
C VAL A 81 -1.84 -1.15 -6.06
N VAL A 82 -2.72 -0.28 -5.58
CA VAL A 82 -2.67 0.36 -4.26
C VAL A 82 -3.83 -0.14 -3.41
N VAL A 83 -3.54 -0.72 -2.25
CA VAL A 83 -4.54 -1.23 -1.31
C VAL A 83 -4.56 -0.32 -0.08
N ALA A 84 -5.61 0.48 0.06
CA ALA A 84 -5.73 1.44 1.17
C ALA A 84 -6.63 0.89 2.28
N THR A 85 -6.09 0.79 3.49
CA THR A 85 -6.79 0.30 4.69
C THR A 85 -6.68 1.33 5.81
N GLY A 86 -7.74 1.42 6.61
CA GLY A 86 -7.84 2.31 7.76
C GLY A 86 -9.29 2.45 8.18
N GLU A 87 -9.54 2.92 9.39
CA GLU A 87 -10.89 3.08 9.92
C GLU A 87 -11.77 4.00 9.05
N LEU A 88 -13.08 4.00 9.32
CA LEU A 88 -14.00 4.95 8.70
C LEU A 88 -13.54 6.38 9.03
N GLY A 89 -13.44 7.24 8.01
CA GLY A 89 -12.94 8.60 8.19
C GLY A 89 -11.42 8.74 8.32
N ALA A 90 -10.64 7.66 8.20
CA ALA A 90 -9.17 7.73 8.28
C ALA A 90 -8.51 8.59 7.18
N GLY A 91 -9.23 8.89 6.08
CA GLY A 91 -8.71 9.72 4.98
C GLY A 91 -8.33 8.96 3.71
N LYS A 92 -8.79 7.72 3.53
CA LYS A 92 -8.55 6.90 2.33
C LYS A 92 -8.98 7.63 1.04
N THR A 93 -10.21 8.14 0.97
CA THR A 93 -10.66 8.91 -0.19
C THR A 93 -9.89 10.24 -0.37
N THR A 94 -9.44 10.87 0.72
CA THR A 94 -8.59 12.06 0.65
C THR A 94 -7.23 11.75 0.03
N LEU A 95 -6.65 10.58 0.34
CA LEU A 95 -5.47 10.07 -0.34
C LEU A 95 -5.74 9.82 -1.83
N SER A 96 -6.86 9.16 -2.17
CA SER A 96 -7.28 8.91 -3.55
C SER A 96 -7.42 10.20 -4.36
N GLN A 97 -7.94 11.27 -3.75
CA GLN A 97 -7.99 12.61 -4.36
C GLN A 97 -6.59 13.14 -4.70
N GLY A 98 -5.65 12.99 -3.77
CA GLY A 98 -4.25 13.37 -4.01
C GLY A 98 -3.61 12.57 -5.14
N ILE A 99 -3.86 11.26 -5.18
CA ILE A 99 -3.35 10.39 -6.25
C ILE A 99 -3.95 10.78 -7.60
N GLY A 100 -5.27 10.88 -7.71
CA GLY A 100 -5.93 11.30 -8.95
C GLY A 100 -5.45 12.67 -9.44
N ALA A 101 -5.26 13.62 -8.53
CA ALA A 101 -4.69 14.92 -8.89
C ALA A 101 -3.23 14.82 -9.40
N GLY A 102 -2.41 13.97 -8.79
CA GLY A 102 -1.02 13.76 -9.21
C GLY A 102 -0.89 12.98 -10.53
N LEU A 103 -1.87 12.14 -10.86
CA LEU A 103 -1.98 11.44 -12.14
C LEU A 103 -2.63 12.28 -13.25
N ASP A 104 -3.10 13.49 -12.93
CA ASP A 104 -3.79 14.40 -13.86
C ASP A 104 -4.99 13.77 -14.58
N VAL A 105 -5.90 13.16 -13.80
CA VAL A 105 -7.11 12.52 -14.32
C VAL A 105 -8.33 13.44 -14.36
N GLU A 106 -9.34 13.02 -15.10
CA GLU A 106 -10.59 13.73 -15.28
C GLU A 106 -11.58 13.59 -14.12
N GLY A 107 -12.32 14.68 -13.90
CA GLY A 107 -13.42 14.73 -12.95
C GLY A 107 -12.99 14.71 -11.48
N PRO A 108 -13.96 14.91 -10.56
CA PRO A 108 -13.70 14.86 -9.13
C PRO A 108 -13.56 13.40 -8.65
N ILE A 109 -12.59 13.16 -7.76
CA ILE A 109 -12.47 11.89 -7.04
C ILE A 109 -13.37 11.94 -5.80
N ILE A 110 -14.45 11.17 -5.85
CA ILE A 110 -15.37 10.95 -4.72
C ILE A 110 -15.48 9.45 -4.46
N SER A 111 -15.71 9.06 -3.20
CA SER A 111 -15.77 7.64 -2.86
C SER A 111 -16.84 6.92 -3.71
N PRO A 112 -16.46 5.84 -4.43
CA PRO A 112 -17.38 5.10 -5.26
C PRO A 112 -18.24 4.11 -4.47
N THR A 113 -18.40 4.25 -3.14
CA THR A 113 -19.09 3.29 -2.25
C THR A 113 -20.39 2.67 -2.80
N PHE A 114 -21.19 3.42 -3.58
CA PHE A 114 -22.44 2.90 -4.18
C PHE A 114 -22.27 2.23 -5.54
N VAL A 115 -21.31 2.68 -6.35
CA VAL A 115 -21.04 2.11 -7.68
C VAL A 115 -19.88 1.10 -7.67
N ILE A 116 -19.24 0.95 -6.51
CA ILE A 116 -18.12 0.07 -6.17
C ILE A 116 -16.82 0.44 -6.90
N SER A 117 -16.86 0.74 -8.20
CA SER A 117 -15.69 1.10 -9.01
C SER A 117 -15.98 2.30 -9.91
N ARG A 118 -14.96 3.14 -10.13
CA ARG A 118 -14.96 4.23 -11.10
C ARG A 118 -13.64 4.34 -11.83
N VAL A 119 -13.72 4.60 -13.13
CA VAL A 119 -12.56 4.90 -13.97
C VAL A 119 -12.49 6.40 -14.19
N HIS A 120 -11.35 6.99 -13.86
CA HIS A 120 -11.01 8.38 -14.15
C HIS A 120 -9.94 8.42 -15.24
N ARG A 121 -10.30 8.98 -16.40
CA ARG A 121 -9.42 8.99 -17.57
C ARG A 121 -8.27 9.97 -17.40
N ALA A 122 -7.07 9.59 -17.83
CA ALA A 122 -5.95 10.52 -17.87
C ALA A 122 -6.19 11.65 -18.88
N ARG A 123 -5.81 12.89 -18.56
CA ARG A 123 -5.93 14.04 -19.47
C ARG A 123 -4.82 14.11 -20.52
N ALA A 124 -3.71 13.45 -20.27
CA ALA A 124 -2.52 13.44 -21.11
C ALA A 124 -1.96 12.02 -21.25
N ALA A 125 -0.72 11.89 -21.72
CA ALA A 125 -0.02 10.61 -21.75
C ALA A 125 0.27 10.13 -20.32
N GLY A 126 -0.62 9.31 -19.77
CA GLY A 126 -0.54 8.76 -18.41
C GLY A 126 -1.56 7.62 -18.21
N PRO A 127 -1.43 6.84 -17.13
CA PRO A 127 -2.38 5.78 -16.83
C PRO A 127 -3.73 6.34 -16.37
N ASP A 128 -4.81 5.66 -16.73
CA ASP A 128 -6.11 5.91 -16.10
C ASP A 128 -6.03 5.60 -14.60
N PHE A 129 -6.92 6.20 -13.81
CA PHE A 129 -7.05 5.91 -12.39
C PHE A 129 -8.34 5.15 -12.12
N VAL A 130 -8.22 3.89 -11.70
CA VAL A 130 -9.36 3.06 -11.30
C VAL A 130 -9.48 3.11 -9.78
N HIS A 131 -10.57 3.69 -9.30
CA HIS A 131 -10.86 3.83 -7.88
C HIS A 131 -11.97 2.86 -7.50
N VAL A 132 -11.65 1.93 -6.59
CA VAL A 132 -12.56 0.90 -6.08
C VAL A 132 -12.76 1.11 -4.58
N ASP A 133 -13.99 0.93 -4.10
CA ASP A 133 -14.33 0.89 -2.68
C ASP A 133 -14.92 -0.48 -2.33
N GLY A 134 -14.10 -1.31 -1.69
CA GLY A 134 -14.42 -2.67 -1.28
C GLY A 134 -15.26 -2.76 0.01
N TYR A 135 -15.66 -1.63 0.62
CA TYR A 135 -16.38 -1.64 1.91
C TYR A 135 -17.67 -2.48 1.90
N ARG A 136 -18.29 -2.64 0.72
CA ARG A 136 -19.53 -3.40 0.55
C ARG A 136 -19.33 -4.81 -0.02
N LEU A 137 -18.10 -5.18 -0.37
CA LEU A 137 -17.82 -6.49 -0.94
C LEU A 137 -17.71 -7.53 0.18
N GLY A 138 -18.42 -8.64 0.01
CA GLY A 138 -18.42 -9.75 0.98
C GLY A 138 -17.23 -10.69 0.81
N SER A 139 -16.60 -10.72 -0.37
CA SER A 139 -15.49 -11.63 -0.68
C SER A 139 -14.62 -11.13 -1.83
N ALA A 140 -13.40 -11.69 -1.96
CA ALA A 140 -12.51 -11.42 -3.09
C ALA A 140 -13.14 -11.79 -4.44
N GLY A 141 -14.00 -12.81 -4.49
CA GLY A 141 -14.69 -13.21 -5.71
C GLY A 141 -15.61 -12.12 -6.26
N GLU A 142 -16.25 -11.33 -5.39
CA GLU A 142 -17.06 -10.19 -5.84
C GLU A 142 -16.21 -9.04 -6.40
N LEU A 143 -14.93 -8.95 -6.03
CA LEU A 143 -13.97 -8.00 -6.63
C LEU A 143 -13.51 -8.48 -8.02
N ASP A 144 -13.33 -9.79 -8.18
CA ASP A 144 -12.98 -10.39 -9.48
C ASP A 144 -14.08 -10.17 -10.53
N ASP A 145 -15.35 -10.14 -10.11
CA ASP A 145 -16.51 -9.84 -10.97
C ASP A 145 -16.55 -8.38 -11.49
N ILE A 146 -15.68 -7.49 -10.99
CA ILE A 146 -15.63 -6.07 -11.39
C ILE A 146 -14.79 -5.87 -12.68
N ASP A 147 -14.32 -6.96 -13.30
CA ASP A 147 -13.52 -6.98 -14.54
C ASP A 147 -12.28 -6.06 -14.49
N LEU A 148 -11.71 -5.86 -13.28
CA LEU A 148 -10.53 -5.01 -13.07
C LEU A 148 -9.31 -5.51 -13.86
N GLN A 149 -9.24 -6.82 -14.13
CA GLN A 149 -8.18 -7.47 -14.91
C GLN A 149 -7.99 -6.83 -16.30
N GLU A 150 -9.08 -6.36 -16.94
CA GLU A 150 -9.01 -5.76 -18.28
C GLU A 150 -8.36 -4.38 -18.26
N THR A 151 -8.59 -3.60 -17.20
CA THR A 151 -8.11 -2.22 -17.08
C THR A 151 -6.77 -2.13 -16.36
N LEU A 152 -6.42 -3.12 -15.54
CA LEU A 152 -5.22 -3.13 -14.71
C LEU A 152 -3.92 -2.87 -15.50
N PRO A 153 -3.66 -3.48 -16.68
CA PRO A 153 -2.42 -3.25 -17.42
C PRO A 153 -2.19 -1.82 -17.88
N THR A 154 -3.24 -1.00 -17.98
CA THR A 154 -3.20 0.36 -18.53
C THR A 154 -3.52 1.44 -17.49
N SER A 155 -3.83 1.05 -16.26
CA SER A 155 -4.28 1.95 -15.20
C SER A 155 -3.49 1.78 -13.91
N VAL A 156 -3.64 2.76 -13.01
CA VAL A 156 -3.32 2.63 -11.59
C VAL A 156 -4.63 2.29 -10.87
N THR A 157 -4.66 1.17 -10.16
CA THR A 157 -5.85 0.71 -9.45
C THR A 157 -5.69 0.92 -7.96
N LEU A 158 -6.53 1.77 -7.35
CA LEU A 158 -6.62 1.93 -5.91
C LEU A 158 -7.89 1.25 -5.38
N VAL A 159 -7.71 0.33 -4.43
CA VAL A 159 -8.80 -0.35 -3.73
C VAL A 159 -8.84 0.09 -2.27
N GLU A 160 -9.83 0.91 -1.92
CA GLU A 160 -10.16 1.19 -0.52
C GLU A 160 -10.77 -0.04 0.13
N TRP A 161 -10.41 -0.31 1.39
CA TRP A 161 -10.84 -1.52 2.11
C TRP A 161 -10.44 -2.83 1.41
N GLY A 162 -9.40 -2.80 0.58
CA GLY A 162 -9.02 -3.95 -0.24
C GLY A 162 -8.22 -5.03 0.48
N ARG A 163 -7.88 -4.89 1.77
CA ARG A 163 -7.14 -5.94 2.51
C ARG A 163 -7.98 -7.22 2.56
N GLY A 164 -7.38 -8.35 2.17
CA GLY A 164 -8.09 -9.62 2.00
C GLY A 164 -8.96 -9.75 0.75
N LEU A 165 -9.08 -8.68 -0.06
CA LEU A 165 -9.85 -8.68 -1.32
C LEU A 165 -8.93 -8.53 -2.54
N ALA A 166 -8.08 -7.50 -2.54
CA ALA A 166 -7.28 -7.06 -3.69
C ALA A 166 -5.92 -7.75 -3.82
N GLU A 167 -5.58 -8.65 -2.91
CA GLU A 167 -4.27 -9.35 -2.88
C GLU A 167 -4.09 -10.27 -4.10
N GLY A 168 -5.19 -10.75 -4.68
CA GLY A 168 -5.20 -11.55 -5.91
C GLY A 168 -5.03 -10.74 -7.20
N LEU A 169 -5.24 -9.41 -7.16
CA LEU A 169 -5.15 -8.56 -8.35
C LEU A 169 -3.71 -8.43 -8.86
N SER A 170 -2.74 -8.39 -7.95
CA SER A 170 -1.33 -8.32 -8.32
C SER A 170 -0.42 -8.90 -7.21
N PRO A 171 0.60 -9.69 -7.58
CA PRO A 171 1.64 -10.11 -6.63
C PRO A 171 2.47 -8.91 -6.14
N ASP A 172 2.56 -7.86 -6.97
CA ASP A 172 3.24 -6.60 -6.71
C ASP A 172 2.22 -5.50 -6.35
N ARG A 173 2.24 -5.00 -5.11
CA ARG A 173 1.28 -3.97 -4.66
C ARG A 173 1.84 -3.07 -3.58
N LEU A 174 1.28 -1.88 -3.48
CA LEU A 174 1.49 -0.97 -2.36
C LEU A 174 0.34 -1.13 -1.37
N GLU A 175 0.61 -1.60 -0.16
CA GLU A 175 -0.37 -1.52 0.92
C GLU A 175 -0.17 -0.20 1.68
N VAL A 176 -1.23 0.57 1.82
CA VAL A 176 -1.27 1.83 2.57
C VAL A 176 -2.15 1.61 3.78
N GLU A 177 -1.58 1.75 4.98
CA GLU A 177 -2.31 1.67 6.23
C GLU A 177 -2.35 3.03 6.91
N ILE A 178 -3.55 3.57 7.14
CA ILE A 178 -3.76 4.91 7.69
C ILE A 178 -4.26 4.77 9.12
N HIS A 179 -3.45 5.22 10.08
CA HIS A 179 -3.77 5.22 11.51
C HIS A 179 -4.13 6.63 11.97
N ARG A 180 -5.19 6.74 12.75
CA ARG A 180 -5.56 8.00 13.41
C ARG A 180 -4.73 8.19 14.66
N SER A 181 -4.50 9.44 15.06
CA SER A 181 -4.01 9.75 16.40
C SER A 181 -4.89 9.09 17.45
N LEU A 182 -4.26 8.66 18.55
CA LEU A 182 -4.98 8.12 19.70
C LEU A 182 -5.64 9.23 20.52
N ASP A 183 -5.22 10.48 20.33
CA ASP A 183 -5.88 11.65 20.88
C ASP A 183 -7.11 12.00 20.00
N PRO A 184 -8.34 11.92 20.52
CA PRO A 184 -9.55 12.25 19.76
C PRO A 184 -9.62 13.70 19.29
N ASP A 185 -8.90 14.61 19.96
CA ASP A 185 -8.84 16.04 19.62
C ASP A 185 -7.76 16.35 18.56
N ASP A 186 -7.02 15.31 18.13
CA ASP A 186 -5.95 15.40 17.15
C ASP A 186 -6.38 14.83 15.78
N ASP A 187 -6.30 15.67 14.76
CA ASP A 187 -6.59 15.29 13.39
C ASP A 187 -5.39 14.68 12.64
N GLU A 188 -4.24 14.54 13.29
CA GLU A 188 -3.07 13.89 12.72
C GLU A 188 -3.33 12.42 12.41
N ARG A 189 -2.75 11.99 11.29
CA ARG A 189 -2.70 10.60 10.84
C ARG A 189 -1.25 10.17 10.64
N THR A 190 -0.95 8.92 10.93
CA THR A 190 0.28 8.28 10.45
C THR A 190 -0.06 7.34 9.32
N VAL A 191 0.62 7.50 8.17
CA VAL A 191 0.44 6.64 7.01
C VAL A 191 1.65 5.71 6.87
N TYR A 192 1.40 4.41 6.95
CA TYR A 192 2.40 3.36 6.75
C TYR A 192 2.29 2.81 5.33
N LEU A 193 3.41 2.84 4.61
CA LEU A 193 3.52 2.39 3.23
C LEU A 193 4.32 1.09 3.17
N PHE A 194 3.68 -0.01 2.76
CA PHE A 194 4.31 -1.31 2.60
C PHE A 194 4.42 -1.65 1.11
N GLY A 195 5.66 -1.71 0.62
CA GLY A 195 5.95 -2.28 -0.69
C GLY A 195 5.92 -3.81 -0.64
N ILE A 196 5.02 -4.44 -1.39
CA ILE A 196 4.92 -5.89 -1.53
C ILE A 196 5.33 -6.30 -2.93
N GLY A 197 6.25 -7.26 -3.05
CA GLY A 197 6.78 -7.74 -4.32
C GLY A 197 7.99 -6.94 -4.83
N GLU A 198 8.61 -7.43 -5.90
CA GLU A 198 9.86 -6.90 -6.45
C GLU A 198 9.69 -5.48 -6.99
N ARG A 199 8.51 -5.14 -7.52
CA ARG A 199 8.16 -3.81 -8.04
C ARG A 199 8.47 -2.68 -7.07
N TRP A 200 8.31 -2.94 -5.77
CA TRP A 200 8.33 -1.91 -4.73
C TRP A 200 9.66 -1.84 -3.97
N ILE A 201 10.64 -2.68 -4.31
CA ILE A 201 11.97 -2.64 -3.70
C ILE A 201 12.61 -1.28 -3.96
N GLY A 202 12.96 -0.55 -2.89
CA GLY A 202 13.63 0.75 -2.96
C GLY A 202 12.77 1.93 -3.42
N VAL A 203 11.59 1.70 -4.01
CA VAL A 203 10.72 2.77 -4.55
C VAL A 203 10.27 3.74 -3.48
N LEU A 204 9.89 3.22 -2.31
CA LEU A 204 9.34 4.03 -1.22
C LEU A 204 10.42 4.83 -0.47
N GLU A 205 11.71 4.57 -0.69
CA GLU A 205 12.79 5.31 -0.02
C GLU A 205 12.75 6.81 -0.35
N ALA A 206 12.24 7.18 -1.53
CA ALA A 206 11.99 8.57 -1.91
C ALA A 206 10.95 9.28 -1.00
N LEU A 207 10.13 8.52 -0.28
CA LEU A 207 9.12 9.03 0.64
C LEU A 207 9.54 9.02 2.10
N ARG A 208 10.64 8.35 2.45
CA ARG A 208 11.20 8.46 3.81
C ARG A 208 11.61 9.90 4.05
N SER A 209 11.05 10.53 5.08
CA SER A 209 11.66 11.72 5.66
C SER A 209 13.07 11.33 6.11
N HIS A 210 14.06 12.16 5.77
CA HIS A 210 15.39 12.00 6.34
C HIS A 210 15.29 12.30 7.84
N PRO A 211 15.85 11.46 8.74
CA PRO A 211 16.23 11.96 10.05
C PRO A 211 17.28 13.06 9.91
#